data_AF-A0A2L2Z262-F1
#
_entry.id   AF-A0A2L2Z262-F1
#
_cell.length_a   1.000
_cell.length_b   1.000
_cell.length_c   1.000
_cell.angle_alpha   90.00
_cell.angle_beta   90.00
_cell.angle_gamma   90.00
#
_symmetry.space_group_name_H-M   'P 1'
#
loop_
_entity.id
_entity.type
_entity.pdbx_description
1 polymer ?
#
loop_
_entity_poly.entity_id
_entity_poly.type
_entity_poly.pdbx_seq_one_letter_code
_entity_poly.pdbx_strand_id
1 'polypeptide(L)' 'ILNKVDNFKKLENCTVIDGSLQILLIDHGKAQDYDYLSFPNLVEITDYLLVYRAFGLNSLGKLF' A
#
# COMPACT_ATOMS: atom_id res chain seq x y z
N ILE A 1 -3.60 -2.70 -5.74
CA ILE A 1 -2.13 -2.89 -5.83
C ILE A 1 -1.85 -4.37 -5.96
N LEU A 2 -1.20 -4.78 -7.05
CA LEU A 2 -0.97 -6.19 -7.39
C LEU A 2 0.48 -6.40 -7.80
N ASN A 3 1.10 -7.51 -7.39
CA ASN A 3 2.38 -8.06 -7.86
C ASN A 3 3.67 -7.27 -7.57
N LYS A 4 3.64 -5.93 -7.66
CA LYS A 4 4.84 -5.06 -7.59
C LYS A 4 4.66 -3.93 -6.60
N VAL A 5 5.70 -3.65 -5.83
CA VAL A 5 5.75 -2.54 -4.85
C VAL A 5 5.66 -1.17 -5.53
N ASP A 6 6.20 -1.01 -6.76
CA ASP A 6 6.06 0.25 -7.51
C ASP A 6 4.61 0.70 -7.75
N ASN A 7 3.65 -0.23 -7.71
CA ASN A 7 2.23 0.11 -7.90
C ASN A 7 1.64 0.95 -6.77
N PHE A 8 2.33 1.06 -5.63
CA PHE A 8 1.96 1.98 -4.55
C PHE A 8 2.02 3.45 -4.96
N LYS A 9 2.83 3.82 -5.98
CA LYS A 9 2.90 5.20 -6.51
C LYS A 9 1.55 5.75 -6.99
N LYS A 10 0.57 4.87 -7.27
CA LYS A 10 -0.80 5.27 -7.62
C LYS A 10 -1.55 5.96 -6.47
N LEU A 11 -1.03 5.85 -5.25
CA LEU A 11 -1.58 6.49 -4.05
C LEU A 11 -0.92 7.85 -3.77
N GLU A 12 0.05 8.29 -4.60
CA GLU A 12 0.65 9.61 -4.47
C GLU A 12 -0.42 10.69 -4.61
N ASN A 13 -0.44 11.61 -3.64
CA ASN A 13 -1.42 12.71 -3.55
C ASN A 13 -2.89 12.27 -3.39
N CYS A 14 -3.17 10.99 -3.10
CA CYS A 14 -4.50 10.57 -2.69
C CYS A 14 -4.78 10.97 -1.24
N THR A 15 -5.98 11.50 -0.98
CA THR A 15 -6.44 11.82 0.39
C THR A 15 -7.56 10.90 0.84
N VAL A 16 -8.48 10.58 -0.07
CA VAL A 16 -9.58 9.63 0.16
C VAL A 16 -9.61 8.65 -1.00
N ILE A 17 -9.74 7.36 -0.69
CA ILE A 17 -10.06 6.33 -1.67
C ILE A 17 -11.55 6.03 -1.52
N ASP A 18 -12.32 6.42 -2.54
CA ASP A 18 -13.73 6.04 -2.67
C ASP A 18 -13.81 4.59 -3.20
N GLY A 19 -13.96 3.65 -2.28
CA GLY A 19 -14.01 2.22 -2.52
C GLY A 19 -13.02 1.46 -1.64
N SER A 20 -12.43 0.40 -2.18
CA SER A 20 -11.52 -0.49 -1.47
C SER A 20 -10.07 -0.40 -1.97
N LEU A 21 -9.12 -0.57 -1.05
CA LEU A 21 -7.70 -0.74 -1.36
C LEU A 21 -7.30 -2.19 -1.12
N GLN A 22 -6.80 -2.84 -2.17
CA GLN A 22 -6.33 -4.21 -2.10
C GLN A 22 -4.82 -4.26 -2.39
N ILE A 23 -4.03 -4.87 -1.52
CA ILE A 23 -2.58 -5.09 -1.67
C ILE A 23 -2.36 -6.60 -1.72
N LEU A 24 -2.14 -7.12 -2.93
CA LEU A 24 -2.17 -8.55 -3.20
C LEU A 24 -0.92 -9.04 -3.96
N LEU A 25 -0.49 -10.26 -3.62
CA LEU A 25 0.45 -11.07 -4.41
C LEU A 25 1.83 -10.43 -4.64
N ILE A 26 2.37 -9.69 -3.67
CA ILE A 26 3.75 -9.18 -3.73
C ILE A 26 4.69 -10.22 -3.11
N ASP A 27 4.96 -11.28 -3.87
CA ASP A 27 5.68 -12.47 -3.41
C ASP A 27 7.19 -12.26 -3.22
N HIS A 28 7.77 -11.29 -3.93
CA HIS A 28 9.22 -11.01 -3.92
C HIS A 28 9.57 -9.64 -3.33
N GLY A 29 8.64 -9.03 -2.60
CA GLY A 29 8.90 -7.76 -1.92
C GLY A 29 9.89 -7.92 -0.77
N LYS A 30 10.87 -7.02 -0.69
CA LYS A 30 11.81 -6.90 0.42
C LYS A 30 11.46 -5.67 1.24
N ALA A 31 11.86 -5.67 2.51
CA ALA A 31 11.62 -4.51 3.40
C ALA A 31 12.13 -3.19 2.80
N GLN A 32 13.31 -3.22 2.15
CA GLN A 32 13.90 -2.03 1.53
C GLN A 32 13.05 -1.44 0.40
N ASP A 33 12.24 -2.27 -0.27
CA ASP A 33 11.40 -1.82 -1.38
C ASP A 33 10.26 -0.89 -0.88
N TYR A 34 9.93 -0.95 0.41
CA TYR A 34 8.89 -0.11 1.03
C TYR A 34 9.47 1.09 1.78
N ASP A 35 10.79 1.17 1.97
CA ASP A 35 11.39 2.14 2.89
C ASP A 35 11.23 3.59 2.45
N TYR A 36 11.12 3.82 1.14
CA TYR A 36 10.91 5.13 0.53
C TYR A 36 9.44 5.47 0.29
N LEU A 37 8.51 4.57 0.65
CA LEU A 37 7.09 4.78 0.45
C LEU A 37 6.43 5.33 1.71
N SER A 38 5.71 6.44 1.55
CA SER A 38 4.84 7.00 2.57
C SER A 38 3.75 7.82 1.90
N PHE A 39 2.51 7.64 2.35
CA PHE A 39 1.29 8.25 1.84
C PHE A 39 0.55 8.98 2.96
N PRO A 40 1.19 9.97 3.61
CA PRO A 40 0.63 10.63 4.81
C PRO A 40 -0.64 11.43 4.53
N ASN A 41 -0.93 11.71 3.26
CA ASN A 41 -2.13 12.42 2.86
C ASN A 41 -3.35 11.50 2.83
N LEU A 42 -3.19 10.18 2.72
CA LEU A 42 -4.28 9.23 2.63
C LEU A 42 -4.89 9.00 4.01
N VAL A 43 -6.05 9.60 4.26
CA VAL A 43 -6.71 9.58 5.57
C VAL A 43 -7.91 8.65 5.64
N GLU A 44 -8.48 8.27 4.49
CA GLU A 44 -9.71 7.48 4.46
C GLU A 44 -9.76 6.50 3.26
N ILE A 45 -10.26 5.31 3.55
CA ILE A 45 -10.70 4.30 2.57
C ILE A 45 -12.14 3.99 2.94
N THR A 46 -13.10 4.27 2.06
CA THR A 46 -14.53 4.24 2.43
C THR A 46 -15.09 2.83 2.63
N ASP A 47 -14.56 1.82 1.92
CA ASP A 47 -15.00 0.43 2.07
C ASP A 47 -14.07 -0.37 2.99
N TYR A 48 -12.97 -0.90 2.43
CA TYR A 48 -12.07 -1.78 3.15
C TYR A 48 -10.64 -1.76 2.61
N LEU A 49 -9.71 -2.11 3.50
CA LEU A 49 -8.33 -2.43 3.19
C LEU A 49 -8.13 -3.95 3.27
N LEU A 50 -7.68 -4.57 2.18
CA LEU A 50 -7.30 -5.98 2.14
C LEU A 50 -5.80 -6.12 1.87
N VAL A 51 -5.10 -6.86 2.72
CA VAL A 51 -3.68 -7.18 2.55
C VAL A 51 -3.52 -8.69 2.52
N TYR A 52 -2.97 -9.23 1.43
CA TYR A 52 -2.74 -10.67 1.28
C TYR A 52 -1.46 -10.95 0.51
N ARG A 53 -0.57 -11.75 1.12
CA ARG A 53 0.76 -12.10 0.56
C ARG A 53 1.54 -10.86 0.09
N ALA A 54 1.69 -9.88 0.99
CA ALA A 54 2.53 -8.70 0.78
C ALA A 54 3.86 -8.89 1.52
N PHE A 55 4.80 -9.63 0.92
CA PHE A 55 6.08 -9.92 1.58
C PHE A 55 6.95 -8.66 1.70
N GLY A 56 7.73 -8.59 2.78
CA GLY A 56 8.58 -7.45 3.12
C GLY A 56 7.83 -6.24 3.71
N LEU A 57 6.49 -6.24 3.68
CA LEU A 57 5.68 -5.16 4.25
C LEU A 57 5.58 -5.33 5.78
N ASN A 58 6.44 -4.64 6.52
CA ASN A 58 6.55 -4.81 7.97
C ASN A 58 5.55 -3.99 8.79
N SER A 59 5.06 -2.87 8.26
CA SER A 59 4.13 -1.98 8.96
C SER A 59 3.25 -1.21 7.99
N LEU A 60 1.94 -1.20 8.23
CA LEU A 60 1.00 -0.35 7.51
C LEU A 60 1.10 1.12 7.94
N GLY A 61 1.39 1.39 9.23
CA GLY A 61 1.52 2.76 9.74
C GLY A 61 2.78 3.50 9.27
N LYS A 62 3.72 2.81 8.61
CA LYS A 62 4.81 3.49 7.89
C LYS A 62 4.34 3.98 6.51
N LEU A 63 3.38 3.27 5.92
CA LEU A 63 2.81 3.62 4.61
C LEU A 63 1.71 4.67 4.71
N PHE A 64 0.85 4.61 5.73
CA PHE A 64 -0.31 5.50 5.91
C PHE A 64 -0.25 6.18 7.26
#